data_AF-A0A0A2CE03-F1
#
_entry.id   AF-A0A0A2CE03-F1
#
_cell.length_a   1.000
_cell.length_b   1.000
_cell.length_c   1.000
_cell.angle_alpha   90.00
_cell.angle_beta   90.00
_cell.angle_gamma   90.00
#
_symmetry.space_group_name_H-M   'P 1'
#
loop_
_entity.id
_entity.type
_entity.pdbx_description
1 polymer ?
#
loop_
_entity_poly.entity_id
_entity_poly.type
_entity_poly.pdbx_seq_one_letter_code
_entity_poly.pdbx_strand_id
1 'polypeptide(L)'
;MTRNPLTALCFSLVISSLHGIQASAQTNQQLLQERLISPAVYELLNSRGANTPLERLEVIQEACGAHQLSPSDCGNTRRWREY
;
A
#
# COMPACT_ATOMS: atom_id res chain seq x y z
N MET A 1 -25.13 27.62 -53.46
CA MET A 1 -23.66 27.84 -53.60
C MET A 1 -23.34 28.97 -52.63
N THR A 2 -22.58 28.85 -51.55
CA THR A 2 -21.30 28.16 -51.29
C THR A 2 -21.21 27.70 -49.81
N ARG A 3 -20.38 26.67 -49.58
CA ARG A 3 -20.16 25.91 -48.33
C ARG A 3 -18.98 26.47 -47.51
N ASN A 4 -19.11 26.36 -46.17
CA ASN A 4 -18.08 25.97 -45.17
C ASN A 4 -16.86 26.90 -44.90
N PRO A 5 -16.07 26.73 -43.80
CA PRO A 5 -16.08 25.66 -42.78
C PRO A 5 -15.95 26.08 -41.29
N LEU A 6 -16.29 25.12 -40.43
CA LEU A 6 -15.61 24.73 -39.19
C LEU A 6 -14.53 25.67 -38.63
N THR A 7 -14.69 26.12 -37.38
CA THR A 7 -13.63 26.10 -36.33
C THR A 7 -14.13 26.78 -35.05
N ALA A 8 -14.90 26.06 -34.25
CA ALA A 8 -14.85 26.24 -32.80
C ALA A 8 -15.39 24.95 -32.19
N LEU A 9 -14.71 23.85 -32.54
CA LEU A 9 -14.70 22.65 -31.73
C LEU A 9 -14.29 23.10 -30.32
N CYS A 10 -15.28 23.33 -29.45
CA CYS A 10 -15.07 23.38 -28.01
C CYS A 10 -14.62 21.97 -27.62
N PHE A 11 -13.32 21.75 -27.77
CA PHE A 11 -12.63 20.53 -27.43
C PHE A 11 -12.91 20.23 -25.97
N SER A 12 -13.82 19.29 -25.78
CA SER A 12 -13.83 18.20 -24.81
C SER A 12 -12.49 18.02 -24.10
N LEU A 13 -12.19 18.83 -23.10
CA LEU A 13 -11.25 18.45 -22.04
C LEU A 13 -12.05 17.73 -20.97
N VAL A 14 -12.53 16.53 -21.33
CA VAL A 14 -12.81 15.51 -20.32
C VAL A 14 -11.45 15.16 -19.76
N ILE A 15 -11.17 15.71 -18.58
CA ILE A 15 -9.98 15.43 -17.79
C ILE A 15 -9.92 13.91 -17.66
N SER A 16 -8.96 13.30 -18.35
CA SER A 16 -8.65 11.88 -18.24
C SER A 16 -8.41 11.58 -16.76
N SER A 17 -9.37 10.93 -16.12
CA SER A 17 -9.23 10.39 -14.77
C SER A 17 -8.09 9.38 -14.82
N LEU A 18 -6.90 9.84 -14.48
CA LEU A 18 -5.70 9.04 -14.29
C LEU A 18 -5.91 8.22 -13.02
N HIS A 19 -6.82 7.24 -13.06
CA HIS A 19 -6.81 6.13 -12.13
C HIS A 19 -5.64 5.25 -12.56
N GLY A 20 -4.43 5.74 -12.30
CA GLY A 20 -3.31 4.84 -12.08
C GLY A 20 -3.82 3.84 -11.05
N ILE A 21 -3.77 2.56 -11.39
CA ILE A 21 -4.08 1.48 -10.48
C ILE A 21 -3.07 1.63 -9.33
N GLN A 22 -3.41 2.43 -8.32
CA GLN A 22 -2.77 2.34 -7.02
C GLN A 22 -3.17 0.95 -6.58
N ALA A 23 -2.28 -0.02 -6.76
CA ALA A 23 -2.38 -1.29 -6.07
C ALA A 23 -2.52 -0.92 -4.59
N SER A 24 -3.75 -1.00 -4.08
CA SER A 24 -4.02 -0.69 -2.69
C SER A 24 -3.23 -1.70 -1.88
N ALA A 25 -2.16 -1.25 -1.23
CA ALA A 25 -1.45 -2.09 -0.29
C ALA A 25 -2.44 -2.57 0.77
N GLN A 26 -2.30 -3.82 1.22
CA GLN A 26 -3.20 -4.37 2.22
C GLN A 26 -3.00 -3.62 3.54
N THR A 27 -4.10 -3.38 4.24
CA THR A 27 -4.08 -2.80 5.59
C THR A 27 -3.60 -3.82 6.61
N ASN A 28 -3.08 -3.37 7.76
CA ASN A 28 -2.69 -4.24 8.87
C ASN A 28 -3.83 -5.18 9.30
N GLN A 29 -5.07 -4.70 9.25
CA GLN A 29 -6.25 -5.50 9.58
C GLN A 29 -6.50 -6.62 8.57
N GLN A 30 -6.36 -6.34 7.28
CA GLN A 30 -6.50 -7.36 6.23
C GLN A 30 -5.41 -8.43 6.39
N LEU A 31 -4.17 -8.02 6.65
CA LEU A 31 -3.07 -8.95 6.89
C LEU A 31 -3.30 -9.83 8.11
N LEU A 32 -3.88 -9.29 9.18
CA LEU A 32 -4.25 -10.07 10.36
C LEU A 32 -5.37 -11.07 10.04
N GLN A 33 -6.41 -10.61 9.33
CA GLN A 33 -7.55 -11.44 8.95
C GLN A 33 -7.15 -12.61 8.04
N GLU A 34 -6.23 -12.37 7.12
CA GLU A 34 -5.66 -13.38 6.22
C GLU A 34 -4.55 -14.22 6.87
N ARG A 35 -4.24 -13.97 8.15
CA ARG A 35 -3.18 -14.64 8.94
C ARG A 35 -1.79 -14.53 8.30
N LEU A 36 -1.56 -13.44 7.57
CA LEU A 36 -0.25 -13.09 7.00
C LEU A 36 0.68 -12.47 8.04
N ILE A 37 0.10 -11.85 9.08
CA ILE A 37 0.79 -11.38 10.29
C ILE A 37 0.20 -12.05 11.53
N SER A 38 1.01 -12.14 12.59
CA SER A 38 0.53 -12.54 13.92
C SER A 38 -0.15 -11.35 14.64
N PRO A 39 -0.95 -11.62 15.69
CA PRO A 39 -1.52 -10.55 16.53
C PRO A 39 -0.46 -9.61 17.14
N ALA A 40 0.69 -10.15 17.55
CA ALA A 40 1.78 -9.35 18.11
C ALA A 40 2.37 -8.38 17.08
N VAL A 41 2.54 -8.83 15.84
CA VAL A 41 2.97 -7.97 14.72
C VAL A 41 1.91 -6.91 14.42
N TYR A 42 0.62 -7.27 14.40
CA TYR A 42 -0.46 -6.29 14.20
C TYR A 42 -0.44 -5.17 15.25
N GLU A 43 -0.34 -5.52 16.53
CA GLU A 43 -0.30 -4.55 17.63
C GLU A 43 0.91 -3.63 17.51
N LEU A 44 2.10 -4.20 17.24
CA LEU A 44 3.32 -3.43 17.03
C LEU A 44 3.15 -2.42 15.89
N LEU A 45 2.70 -2.87 14.72
CA LEU A 45 2.57 -2.02 13.53
C LEU A 45 1.58 -0.87 13.76
N ASN A 46 0.45 -1.13 14.40
CA ASN A 46 -0.53 -0.09 14.72
C ASN A 46 -0.02 0.88 15.79
N SER A 47 0.68 0.37 16.82
CA SER A 47 1.27 1.22 17.86
C SER A 47 2.32 2.19 17.30
N ARG A 48 2.99 1.80 16.22
CA ARG A 48 4.00 2.60 15.52
C ARG A 48 3.49 3.34 14.28
N GLY A 49 2.20 3.21 13.96
CA GLY A 49 1.58 3.87 12.80
C GLY A 49 2.09 3.39 11.44
N ALA A 50 2.68 2.20 11.36
CA ALA A 50 3.21 1.64 10.11
C ALA A 50 2.09 1.05 9.25
N ASN A 51 1.79 1.70 8.12
CA ASN A 51 0.64 1.34 7.27
C ASN A 51 1.06 0.96 5.84
N THR A 52 2.28 1.28 5.44
CA THR A 52 2.83 0.90 4.13
C THR A 52 3.73 -0.35 4.23
N PRO A 53 3.92 -1.10 3.13
CA PRO A 53 4.85 -2.24 3.09
C PRO A 53 6.25 -1.90 3.63
N LEU A 54 6.76 -0.73 3.25
CA LEU A 54 8.10 -0.28 3.61
C LEU A 54 8.21 0.07 5.10
N GLU A 55 7.27 0.87 5.63
CA GLU A 55 7.23 1.20 7.06
C GLU A 55 7.08 -0.06 7.91
N ARG A 56 6.25 -1.01 7.48
CA ARG A 56 6.05 -2.28 8.20
C ARG A 56 7.33 -3.10 8.23
N LEU A 57 8.05 -3.18 7.11
CA LEU A 57 9.35 -3.85 7.06
C LEU A 57 10.36 -3.23 8.03
N GLU A 58 10.47 -1.90 8.04
CA GLU A 58 11.39 -1.18 8.93
C GLU A 58 11.06 -1.43 10.41
N VAL A 59 9.79 -1.28 10.79
CA VAL A 59 9.34 -1.54 12.16
C VAL A 59 9.57 -2.98 12.60
N ILE A 60 9.27 -3.96 11.73
CA ILE A 60 9.49 -5.38 12.05
C ILE A 60 10.98 -5.67 12.21
N GLN A 61 11.84 -5.14 11.33
CA GLN A 61 13.29 -5.33 11.43
C GLN A 61 13.85 -4.75 12.73
N GLU A 62 13.43 -3.53 13.09
CA GLU A 62 13.85 -2.89 14.34
C GLU A 62 13.42 -3.71 15.56
N ALA A 63 12.14 -4.11 15.61
CA ALA A 63 11.59 -4.89 16.71
C ALA A 63 12.24 -6.28 16.84
N CYS A 64 12.57 -6.91 15.71
CA CYS A 64 13.31 -8.17 15.68
C CYS A 64 14.75 -8.02 16.18
N GLY A 65 15.46 -6.97 15.76
CA GLY A 65 16.79 -6.65 16.27
C GLY A 65 16.79 -6.32 17.77
N ALA A 66 15.68 -5.75 18.27
CA ALA A 66 15.49 -5.43 19.67
C ALA A 66 14.88 -6.58 20.51
N HIS A 67 14.69 -7.77 19.96
CA HIS A 67 14.05 -8.91 20.62
C HIS A 67 12.63 -8.64 21.16
N GLN A 68 11.91 -7.69 20.57
CA GLN A 68 10.52 -7.35 20.92
C GLN A 68 9.49 -8.27 20.24
N LEU A 69 9.90 -8.98 19.19
CA LEU A 69 9.09 -9.97 18.49
C LEU A 69 9.68 -11.38 18.68
N SER A 70 8.81 -12.39 18.57
CA SER A 70 9.25 -13.78 18.59
C SER A 70 10.11 -14.09 17.35
N PRO A 71 11.07 -15.03 17.43
CA PRO A 71 11.86 -15.42 16.26
C PRO A 71 11.02 -15.89 15.08
N SER A 72 9.84 -16.48 15.33
CA SER A 72 8.89 -16.89 14.29
C SER A 72 8.29 -15.71 13.51
N ASP A 73 8.16 -14.54 14.12
CA ASP A 73 7.65 -13.33 13.46
C ASP A 73 8.72 -12.62 12.61
N CYS A 74 10.00 -12.88 12.90
CA CYS A 74 11.14 -12.24 12.25
C CYS A 74 11.54 -12.86 10.91
N GLY A 75 10.91 -13.95 10.51
CA GLY A 75 11.44 -14.89 9.53
C GLY A 75 11.25 -14.58 8.04
N ASN A 76 10.72 -13.43 7.60
CA ASN A 76 10.46 -13.24 6.16
C ASN A 76 10.45 -11.79 5.62
N THR A 77 11.60 -11.13 5.60
CA THR A 77 11.78 -9.76 5.05
C THR A 77 11.41 -9.60 3.57
N ARG A 78 11.36 -10.69 2.79
CA ARG A 78 10.96 -10.63 1.37
C ARG A 78 9.44 -10.50 1.24
N ARG A 79 8.70 -11.28 2.03
CA ARG A 79 7.23 -11.24 2.11
C ARG A 79 6.71 -9.86 2.53
N TRP A 80 7.37 -9.20 3.47
CA TRP A 80 6.92 -7.90 3.98
C TRP A 80 6.98 -6.75 2.98
N ARG A 81 7.72 -6.89 1.86
CA ARG A 81 7.74 -5.87 0.80
C ARG A 81 6.57 -5.97 -0.16
N GLU A 82 5.88 -7.11 -0.19
CA GLU A 82 4.81 -7.40 -1.14
C GLU A 82 3.43 -7.01 -0.61
N TYR A 83 3.31 -6.91 0.71
CA TYR A 83 2.07 -6.60 1.43
C TYR A 83 2.07 -5.18 1.90
#